data_AF-A0AAD5CJ79-F1
#
_entry.id   AF-A0AAD5CJ79-F1
#
_cell.length_a   1.000
_cell.length_b   1.000
_cell.length_c   1.000
_cell.angle_alpha   90.00
_cell.angle_beta   90.00
_cell.angle_gamma   90.00
#
_symmetry.space_group_name_H-M   'P 1'
#
loop_
_entity.id
_entity.type
_entity.pdbx_description
1 polymer ?
#
loop_
_entity_poly.entity_id
_entity_poly.type
_entity_poly.pdbx_seq_one_letter_code
_entity_poly.pdbx_strand_id
1 'polypeptide(L)'
;MIVLRSLCSKYILLDENMQPKICFLDNSVLVPRKQQQAHSPPYTFASDQYFDDVYLDPVYAESLLVSPEADVYSFGVVLFELMSGMLAYDNKIIEDVKPQHLIHLVRRYYDAGLEKLIDPHIREPIDRRSFYSFGELAYKCISLNIKERPTIDFIIKTLEEVLDTQATIYDPDRLYRITKHGADSIVSHQGHPLFSSSELHSIKQHGRLTDRFQNLRAFVKDYRDIPKQFHHELDMMCSFQHENIIPFIGYCKESVEKNIVFEYATNGNLTSHIESRENMCAITWAQRLNICLGAARGL
;
A
#
# COMPACT_ATOMS: atom_id res chain seq x y z
N MET A 1 16.89 5.46 9.28
CA MET A 1 15.78 5.33 8.34
C MET A 1 15.31 3.90 8.42
N ILE A 2 14.01 3.68 8.34
CA ILE A 2 13.45 2.34 8.34
C ILE A 2 13.44 1.88 6.88
N VAL A 3 13.87 0.64 6.65
CA VAL A 3 13.67 -0.03 5.36
C VAL A 3 12.76 -1.22 5.62
N LEU A 4 11.57 -1.25 5.01
CA LEU A 4 10.51 -2.22 5.24
C LEU A 4 10.87 -3.60 4.70
N ARG A 5 11.44 -3.68 3.49
CA ARG A 5 11.82 -4.91 2.76
C ARG A 5 10.67 -5.82 2.34
N SER A 6 9.47 -5.57 2.83
CA SER A 6 8.26 -6.36 2.52
C SER A 6 7.12 -5.48 1.99
N LEU A 7 7.38 -4.26 1.51
CA LEU A 7 6.33 -3.36 1.05
C LEU A 7 5.57 -3.97 -0.15
N CYS A 8 4.27 -4.20 0.02
CA CYS A 8 3.35 -4.60 -1.06
C CYS A 8 1.92 -4.15 -0.74
N SER A 9 0.99 -4.26 -1.71
CA SER A 9 -0.41 -3.84 -1.54
C SER A 9 -1.13 -4.54 -0.37
N LYS A 10 -0.71 -5.74 0.01
CA LYS A 10 -1.27 -6.49 1.14
C LYS A 10 -1.01 -5.81 2.49
N TYR A 11 0.09 -5.07 2.61
CA TYR A 11 0.50 -4.40 3.85
C TYR A 11 0.19 -2.90 3.84
N ILE A 12 -0.58 -2.43 2.86
CA ILE A 12 -1.18 -1.09 2.84
C ILE A 12 -2.66 -1.25 3.17
N LEU A 13 -3.02 -0.91 4.41
CA LEU A 13 -4.40 -0.95 4.89
C LEU A 13 -5.09 0.39 4.62
N LEU A 14 -6.43 0.38 4.50
CA LEU A 14 -7.24 1.58 4.32
C LEU A 14 -8.15 1.79 5.54
N ASP A 15 -8.02 2.94 6.20
CA ASP A 15 -8.90 3.35 7.29
C ASP A 15 -10.29 3.77 6.80
N GLU A 16 -11.18 4.17 7.69
CA GLU A 16 -12.57 4.58 7.38
C GLU A 16 -12.66 5.73 6.36
N ASN A 17 -11.62 6.55 6.24
CA ASN A 17 -11.54 7.68 5.33
C ASN A 17 -10.77 7.36 4.05
N MET A 18 -10.51 6.06 3.79
CA MET A 18 -9.68 5.58 2.68
C MET A 18 -8.24 6.09 2.73
N GLN A 19 -7.74 6.46 3.93
CA GLN A 19 -6.35 6.83 4.09
C GLN A 19 -5.47 5.59 4.30
N PRO A 20 -4.30 5.54 3.65
CA PRO A 20 -3.40 4.40 3.73
C PRO A 20 -2.69 4.34 5.09
N LYS A 21 -2.58 3.12 5.63
CA LYS A 21 -1.85 2.76 6.84
C LYS A 21 -0.93 1.58 6.53
N ILE A 22 0.37 1.82 6.53
CA ILE A 22 1.38 0.78 6.37
C ILE A 22 1.41 -0.08 7.64
N CYS A 23 1.40 -1.39 7.47
CA CYS A 23 1.55 -2.36 8.55
C CYS A 23 2.72 -3.32 8.27
N PHE A 24 2.91 -4.31 9.15
CA PHE A 24 3.86 -5.41 8.93
C PHE A 24 5.33 -4.96 8.93
N LEU A 25 5.79 -4.46 10.08
CA LEU A 25 7.18 -3.99 10.26
C LEU A 25 8.12 -5.07 10.84
N ASP A 26 7.68 -6.33 10.94
CA ASP A 26 8.49 -7.46 11.44
C ASP A 26 9.78 -7.72 10.65
N ASN A 27 9.80 -7.35 9.37
CA ASN A 27 10.97 -7.53 8.50
C ASN A 27 11.82 -6.27 8.32
N SER A 28 11.37 -5.16 8.90
CA SER A 28 11.99 -3.86 8.69
C SER A 28 13.40 -3.79 9.30
N VAL A 29 14.25 -2.90 8.79
CA VAL A 29 15.62 -2.73 9.29
C VAL A 29 15.91 -1.25 9.50
N LEU A 30 16.52 -0.94 10.64
CA LEU A 30 17.05 0.38 10.90
C LEU A 30 18.40 0.55 10.20
N VAL A 31 18.42 1.32 9.12
CA VAL A 31 19.64 1.72 8.42
C VAL A 31 20.11 3.07 8.99
N PRO A 32 21.31 3.13 9.63
CA PRO A 32 21.86 4.38 10.13
C PRO A 32 22.11 5.36 8.98
N ARG A 33 21.73 6.63 9.12
CA ARG A 33 21.90 7.65 8.05
C ARG A 33 23.35 7.80 7.53
N LYS A 34 24.36 7.36 8.30
CA LYS A 34 25.78 7.44 7.93
C LYS A 34 26.28 6.23 7.12
N GLN A 35 25.56 5.11 7.17
CA GLN A 35 25.85 3.90 6.37
C GLN A 35 24.69 3.75 5.40
N GLN A 36 24.87 4.16 4.14
CA GLN A 36 23.82 4.10 3.12
C GLN A 36 23.33 2.67 2.84
N GLN A 37 24.00 1.64 3.39
CA GLN A 37 23.68 0.23 3.23
C GLN A 37 23.97 -0.55 4.52
N ALA A 38 23.18 -1.59 4.78
CA ALA A 38 23.43 -2.54 5.85
C ALA A 38 23.42 -3.98 5.30
N HIS A 39 24.33 -4.82 5.78
CA HIS A 39 24.26 -6.26 5.56
C HIS A 39 23.21 -6.84 6.51
N SER A 40 22.15 -7.43 5.95
CA SER A 40 21.20 -8.25 6.69
C SER A 40 21.27 -9.68 6.16
N PRO A 41 21.05 -10.72 6.99
CA PRO A 41 20.88 -12.07 6.47
C PRO A 41 19.78 -12.10 5.40
N PRO A 42 19.93 -12.98 4.38
CA PRO A 42 18.93 -13.12 3.32
C PRO A 42 17.56 -13.38 3.93
N TYR A 43 16.55 -12.65 3.44
CA TYR A 43 15.18 -12.93 3.80
C TYR A 43 14.76 -14.21 3.09
N THR A 44 14.59 -15.30 3.84
CA THR A 44 13.81 -16.44 3.35
C THR A 44 12.35 -16.14 3.66
N PHE A 45 11.58 -15.83 2.62
CA PHE A 45 10.12 -15.88 2.69
C PHE A 45 9.74 -17.21 3.34
N ALA A 46 8.90 -17.17 4.38
CA ALA A 46 8.19 -18.37 4.78
C ALA A 46 7.43 -18.89 3.54
N SER A 47 7.31 -20.20 3.38
CA SER A 47 6.80 -20.89 2.18
C SER A 47 5.47 -20.35 1.63
N ASP A 48 4.72 -19.59 2.43
CA ASP A 48 3.38 -19.10 2.13
C ASP A 48 3.37 -17.66 1.55
N GLN A 49 4.54 -17.04 1.35
CA GLN A 49 4.68 -15.65 0.86
C GLN A 49 5.18 -15.56 -0.60
N TYR A 50 5.06 -16.63 -1.40
CA TYR A 50 5.49 -16.66 -2.81
C TYR A 50 4.95 -15.49 -3.67
N PHE A 51 3.80 -14.92 -3.29
CA PHE A 51 3.20 -13.79 -3.98
C PHE A 51 3.88 -12.44 -3.69
N ASP A 52 4.68 -12.32 -2.64
CA ASP A 52 5.39 -11.09 -2.28
C ASP A 52 6.70 -10.92 -3.08
N ASP A 53 7.24 -12.00 -3.68
CA ASP A 53 8.48 -11.99 -4.47
C ASP A 53 8.43 -11.04 -5.68
N VAL A 54 7.24 -10.81 -6.25
CA VAL A 54 7.07 -9.92 -7.41
C VAL A 54 7.29 -8.44 -7.08
N TYR A 55 7.26 -8.08 -5.80
CA TYR A 55 7.55 -6.73 -5.30
C TYR A 55 9.02 -6.55 -4.91
N LEU A 56 9.77 -7.66 -4.81
CA LEU A 56 11.15 -7.66 -4.35
C LEU A 56 12.03 -6.90 -5.34
N ASP A 57 12.81 -5.95 -4.82
CA ASP A 57 13.82 -5.26 -5.63
C ASP A 57 14.83 -6.28 -6.19
N PRO A 58 14.95 -6.41 -7.52
CA PRO A 58 15.89 -7.35 -8.13
C PRO A 58 17.34 -7.05 -7.75
N VAL A 59 17.70 -5.78 -7.53
CA VAL A 59 19.06 -5.41 -7.10
C VAL A 59 19.30 -5.84 -5.65
N TYR A 60 18.31 -5.69 -4.78
CA TYR A 60 18.37 -6.22 -3.42
C TYR A 60 18.43 -7.76 -3.40
N ALA A 61 17.60 -8.42 -4.21
CA ALA A 61 17.57 -9.88 -4.30
C ALA A 61 18.93 -10.47 -4.69
N GLU A 62 19.65 -9.80 -5.59
CA GLU A 62 20.98 -10.23 -6.03
C GLU A 62 22.10 -9.83 -5.05
N SER A 63 22.08 -8.59 -4.56
CA SER A 63 23.18 -8.04 -3.76
C SER A 63 23.08 -8.35 -2.26
N LEU A 64 21.87 -8.63 -1.77
CA LEU A 64 21.51 -8.72 -0.34
C LEU A 64 21.81 -7.43 0.46
N LEU A 65 21.99 -6.30 -0.23
CA LEU A 65 22.29 -5.00 0.39
C LEU A 65 20.99 -4.26 0.70
N VAL A 66 20.68 -4.13 1.99
CA VAL A 66 19.50 -3.38 2.41
C VAL A 66 19.75 -1.90 2.20
N SER A 67 18.85 -1.28 1.45
CA SER A 67 18.87 0.13 1.10
C SER A 67 17.44 0.67 1.06
N PRO A 68 17.20 1.95 1.39
CA PRO A 68 15.88 2.56 1.26
C PRO A 68 15.37 2.55 -0.20
N GLU A 69 16.28 2.50 -1.17
CA GLU A 69 15.94 2.40 -2.58
C GLU A 69 15.29 1.05 -2.94
N ALA A 70 15.43 0.02 -2.10
CA ALA A 70 14.70 -1.23 -2.27
C ALA A 70 13.19 -1.04 -2.02
N ASP A 71 12.81 -0.29 -0.98
CA ASP A 71 11.41 0.04 -0.74
C ASP A 71 10.85 0.97 -1.82
N VAL A 72 11.68 1.87 -2.37
CA VAL A 72 11.29 2.70 -3.52
C VAL A 72 10.91 1.83 -4.72
N TYR A 73 11.66 0.77 -5.00
CA TYR A 73 11.31 -0.19 -6.06
C TYR A 73 9.96 -0.85 -5.77
N SER A 74 9.80 -1.43 -4.58
CA SER A 74 8.56 -2.11 -4.18
C SER A 74 7.35 -1.15 -4.22
N PHE A 75 7.54 0.11 -3.82
CA PHE A 75 6.54 1.15 -3.92
C PHE A 75 6.18 1.45 -5.39
N GLY A 76 7.17 1.51 -6.27
CA GLY A 76 6.95 1.66 -7.71
C GLY A 76 6.07 0.56 -8.30
N VAL A 77 6.19 -0.69 -7.83
CA VAL A 77 5.29 -1.79 -8.20
C VAL A 77 3.85 -1.48 -7.78
N VAL A 78 3.64 -1.07 -6.52
CA VAL A 78 2.31 -0.69 -5.99
C VAL A 78 1.70 0.50 -6.76
N LEU A 79 2.50 1.49 -7.15
CA LEU A 79 2.04 2.60 -7.99
C LEU A 79 1.44 2.10 -9.31
N PHE A 80 2.09 1.11 -9.95
CA PHE A 80 1.56 0.49 -11.17
C PHE A 80 0.33 -0.38 -10.91
N GLU A 81 0.21 -1.04 -9.76
CA GLU A 81 -1.00 -1.78 -9.40
C GLU A 81 -2.22 -0.85 -9.32
N LEU A 82 -2.05 0.29 -8.65
CA LEU A 82 -3.09 1.32 -8.52
C LEU A 82 -3.45 1.95 -9.87
N MET A 83 -2.47 2.19 -10.75
CA MET A 83 -2.73 2.74 -12.08
C MET A 83 -3.45 1.76 -13.01
N SER A 84 -3.13 0.47 -12.89
CA SER A 84 -3.62 -0.57 -13.81
C SER A 84 -4.81 -1.35 -13.32
N GLY A 85 -5.12 -1.27 -12.02
CA GLY A 85 -6.14 -2.11 -11.39
C GLY A 85 -5.81 -3.60 -11.52
N MET A 86 -4.52 -3.94 -11.53
CA MET A 86 -4.00 -5.29 -11.72
C MET A 86 -2.97 -5.57 -10.64
N LEU A 87 -3.06 -6.74 -9.99
CA LEU A 87 -2.06 -7.14 -9.02
C LEU A 87 -0.74 -7.48 -9.69
N ALA A 88 0.36 -7.26 -8.97
CA ALA A 88 1.70 -7.49 -9.50
C ALA A 88 1.93 -8.95 -9.93
N TYR A 89 1.38 -9.90 -9.17
CA TYR A 89 1.47 -11.34 -9.43
C TYR A 89 0.39 -11.87 -10.38
N ASP A 90 -0.62 -11.07 -10.73
CA ASP A 90 -1.59 -11.46 -11.74
C ASP A 90 -0.94 -11.57 -13.11
N ASN A 91 -1.58 -12.34 -13.98
CA ASN A 91 -1.16 -12.51 -15.35
C ASN A 91 -2.22 -11.93 -16.29
N LYS A 92 -1.82 -11.01 -17.16
CA LYS A 92 -2.73 -10.41 -18.15
C LYS A 92 -2.21 -10.63 -19.56
N ILE A 93 -3.15 -10.95 -20.44
CA ILE A 93 -2.91 -10.98 -21.88
C ILE A 93 -3.29 -9.60 -22.41
N ILE A 94 -2.31 -8.87 -22.92
CA ILE A 94 -2.52 -7.63 -23.67
C ILE A 94 -2.03 -7.92 -25.08
N GLU A 95 -2.96 -7.90 -26.05
CA GLU A 95 -2.74 -8.30 -27.45
C GLU A 95 -2.37 -9.81 -27.58
N ASP A 96 -1.72 -10.22 -28.68
CA ASP A 96 -1.46 -11.63 -29.02
C ASP A 96 -0.22 -12.23 -28.34
N VAL A 97 -0.09 -12.07 -27.03
CA VAL A 97 1.10 -12.49 -26.27
C VAL A 97 0.74 -13.45 -25.15
N LYS A 98 1.67 -14.33 -24.78
CA LYS A 98 1.59 -15.13 -23.55
C LYS A 98 1.29 -14.23 -22.33
N PRO A 99 0.52 -14.70 -21.34
CA PRO A 99 0.26 -13.94 -20.12
C PRO A 99 1.56 -13.50 -19.44
N GLN A 100 1.61 -12.26 -18.99
CA GLN A 100 2.77 -11.70 -18.26
C GLN A 100 2.33 -11.00 -16.98
N HIS A 101 3.22 -11.01 -15.99
CA HIS A 101 3.10 -10.22 -14.77
C HIS A 101 3.20 -8.71 -15.04
N LEU A 102 2.65 -7.91 -14.12
CA LEU A 102 2.50 -6.48 -14.28
C LEU A 102 3.81 -5.77 -14.68
N ILE A 103 4.91 -6.04 -13.99
CA ILE A 103 6.19 -5.37 -14.25
C ILE A 103 6.75 -5.67 -15.64
N HIS A 104 6.49 -6.86 -16.20
CA HIS A 104 6.88 -7.16 -17.57
C HIS A 104 6.02 -6.38 -18.58
N LEU A 105 4.71 -6.23 -18.31
CA LEU A 105 3.83 -5.39 -19.12
C LEU A 105 4.24 -3.92 -19.05
N VAL A 106 4.58 -3.41 -17.87
CA VAL A 106 5.13 -2.06 -17.67
C VAL A 106 6.37 -1.83 -18.51
N ARG A 107 7.39 -2.70 -18.39
CA ARG A 107 8.63 -2.58 -19.16
C ARG A 107 8.41 -2.63 -20.67
N ARG A 108 7.40 -3.37 -21.13
CA ARG A 108 7.06 -3.50 -22.55
C ARG A 108 6.33 -2.26 -23.09
N TYR A 109 5.37 -1.73 -22.32
CA TYR A 109 4.44 -0.72 -22.81
C TYR A 109 4.78 0.70 -22.38
N TYR A 110 5.78 0.92 -21.52
CA TYR A 110 6.17 2.25 -21.07
C TYR A 110 6.43 3.22 -22.25
N ASP A 111 7.30 2.83 -23.20
CA ASP A 111 7.57 3.64 -24.40
C ASP A 111 6.59 3.37 -25.56
N ALA A 112 5.90 2.22 -25.54
CA ALA A 112 5.05 1.75 -26.63
C ALA A 112 3.55 2.11 -26.46
N GLY A 113 3.21 2.86 -25.42
CA GLY A 113 1.85 3.30 -25.09
C GLY A 113 1.45 2.88 -23.68
N LEU A 114 1.86 3.69 -22.69
CA LEU A 114 1.57 3.45 -21.28
C LEU A 114 0.05 3.44 -20.99
N GLU A 115 -0.74 4.09 -21.82
CA GLU A 115 -2.20 4.16 -21.72
C GLU A 115 -2.85 2.77 -21.80
N LYS A 116 -2.17 1.81 -22.45
CA LYS A 116 -2.63 0.40 -22.52
C LYS A 116 -2.68 -0.27 -21.16
N LEU A 117 -1.96 0.28 -20.18
CA LEU A 117 -1.93 -0.23 -18.82
C LEU A 117 -2.94 0.45 -17.90
N ILE A 118 -3.64 1.50 -18.34
CA ILE A 118 -4.64 2.18 -17.52
C ILE A 118 -5.75 1.20 -17.15
N ASP A 119 -6.16 1.23 -15.89
CA ASP A 119 -7.34 0.49 -15.43
C ASP A 119 -8.58 0.93 -16.23
N PRO A 120 -9.18 0.02 -17.02
CA PRO A 120 -10.35 0.36 -17.83
C PRO A 120 -11.60 0.68 -16.98
N HIS A 121 -11.54 0.47 -15.67
CA HIS A 121 -12.63 0.75 -14.75
C HIS A 121 -12.58 2.15 -14.11
N ILE A 122 -11.53 2.93 -14.37
CA ILE A 122 -11.50 4.33 -13.95
C ILE A 122 -12.58 5.08 -14.74
N ARG A 123 -13.64 5.49 -14.04
CA ARG A 123 -14.81 6.14 -14.65
C ARG A 123 -14.63 7.63 -14.89
N GLU A 124 -13.73 8.26 -14.13
CA GLU A 124 -13.49 9.69 -14.23
C GLU A 124 -12.40 10.01 -15.26
N PRO A 125 -12.45 11.21 -15.87
CA PRO A 125 -11.38 11.64 -16.76
C PRO A 125 -10.06 11.77 -16.00
N ILE A 126 -8.99 11.25 -16.59
CA ILE A 126 -7.63 11.43 -16.12
C ILE A 126 -6.97 12.58 -16.91
N ASP A 127 -6.40 13.57 -16.23
CA ASP A 127 -5.63 14.63 -16.90
C ASP A 127 -4.37 13.99 -17.48
N ARG A 128 -4.10 14.26 -18.77
CA ARG A 128 -2.97 13.64 -19.47
C ARG A 128 -1.63 13.96 -18.81
N ARG A 129 -1.43 15.17 -18.31
CA ARG A 129 -0.18 15.57 -17.64
C ARG A 129 -0.05 14.85 -16.31
N SER A 130 -1.14 14.81 -15.52
CA SER A 130 -1.20 14.00 -14.28
C SER A 130 -0.83 12.55 -14.55
N PHE A 131 -1.41 11.94 -15.58
CA PHE A 131 -1.13 10.56 -15.98
C PHE A 131 0.33 10.31 -16.34
N TYR A 132 0.91 11.08 -17.27
CA TYR A 132 2.30 10.84 -17.68
C TYR A 132 3.31 11.20 -16.59
N SER A 133 3.05 12.23 -15.79
CA SER A 133 3.92 12.56 -14.64
C SER A 133 3.89 11.46 -13.58
N PHE A 134 2.71 10.89 -13.30
CA PHE A 134 2.59 9.71 -12.43
C PHE A 134 3.35 8.51 -13.01
N GLY A 135 3.14 8.23 -14.30
CA GLY A 135 3.79 7.12 -15.01
C GLY A 135 5.31 7.23 -15.02
N GLU A 136 5.86 8.41 -15.28
CA GLU A 136 7.30 8.68 -15.26
C GLU A 136 7.87 8.48 -13.84
N LEU A 137 7.17 8.99 -12.82
CA LEU A 137 7.57 8.81 -11.42
C LEU A 137 7.62 7.32 -11.05
N ALA A 138 6.53 6.59 -11.32
CA ALA A 138 6.43 5.17 -11.03
C ALA A 138 7.49 4.35 -11.77
N TYR A 139 7.80 4.70 -13.02
CA TYR A 139 8.83 4.02 -13.80
C TYR A 139 10.25 4.26 -13.25
N LYS A 140 10.57 5.48 -12.81
CA LYS A 140 11.84 5.77 -12.13
C LYS A 140 12.00 4.98 -10.84
N CYS A 141 10.93 4.80 -10.08
CA CYS A 141 10.94 3.99 -8.85
C CYS A 141 11.39 2.54 -9.12
N ILE A 142 10.94 1.92 -10.22
CA ILE A 142 11.28 0.54 -10.58
C ILE A 142 12.58 0.39 -11.40
N SER A 143 13.42 1.44 -11.49
CA SER A 143 14.67 1.36 -12.26
C SER A 143 15.61 0.29 -11.68
N LEU A 144 16.28 -0.44 -12.57
CA LEU A 144 17.36 -1.36 -12.18
C LEU A 144 18.63 -0.60 -11.79
N ASN A 145 18.74 0.68 -12.19
CA ASN A 145 19.80 1.55 -11.74
C ASN A 145 19.36 2.28 -10.46
N ILE A 146 19.86 1.86 -9.31
CA ILE A 146 19.54 2.46 -7.99
C ILE A 146 19.68 3.98 -8.00
N LYS A 147 20.66 4.53 -8.74
CA LYS A 147 20.92 5.99 -8.80
C LYS A 147 19.84 6.79 -9.52
N GLU A 148 19.00 6.14 -10.33
CA GLU A 148 17.87 6.77 -11.01
C GLU A 148 16.60 6.76 -10.16
N ARG A 149 16.56 5.95 -9.10
CA ARG A 149 15.41 5.88 -8.21
C ARG A 149 15.31 7.19 -7.42
N PRO A 150 14.12 7.80 -7.37
CA PRO A 150 13.93 9.05 -6.65
C PRO A 150 13.96 8.82 -5.14
N THR A 151 14.22 9.89 -4.39
CA THR A 151 14.02 9.88 -2.93
C THR A 151 12.53 9.92 -2.60
N ILE A 152 12.15 9.45 -1.41
CA ILE A 152 10.76 9.55 -0.92
C ILE A 152 10.26 11.01 -0.92
N ASP A 153 11.08 11.97 -0.48
CA ASP A 153 10.72 13.39 -0.53
C ASP A 153 10.39 13.86 -1.95
N PHE A 154 11.15 13.40 -2.95
CA PHE A 154 10.87 13.72 -4.35
C PHE A 154 9.58 13.06 -4.84
N ILE A 155 9.33 11.81 -4.43
CA ILE A 155 8.09 11.08 -4.73
C ILE A 155 6.88 11.83 -4.16
N ILE A 156 6.90 12.20 -2.87
CA ILE A 156 5.83 12.94 -2.20
C ILE A 156 5.53 14.23 -2.95
N LYS A 157 6.57 15.04 -3.20
CA LYS A 157 6.43 16.30 -3.92
C LYS A 157 5.81 16.11 -5.31
N THR A 158 6.26 15.09 -6.05
CA THR A 158 5.75 14.82 -7.39
C THR A 158 4.28 14.35 -7.34
N LEU A 159 3.92 13.51 -6.36
CA LEU A 159 2.54 13.06 -6.18
C LEU A 159 1.60 14.22 -5.80
N GLU A 160 2.05 15.18 -5.00
CA GLU A 160 1.31 16.42 -4.71
C GLU A 160 1.06 17.23 -5.99
N GLU A 161 2.08 17.45 -6.82
CA GLU A 161 1.96 18.15 -8.11
C GLU A 161 1.03 17.40 -9.10
N VAL A 162 1.10 16.07 -9.14
CA VAL A 162 0.24 15.21 -9.97
C VAL A 162 -1.23 15.30 -9.52
N LEU A 163 -1.47 15.35 -8.21
CA LEU A 163 -2.81 15.49 -7.63
C LEU A 163 -3.40 16.87 -7.89
N ASP A 164 -2.61 17.93 -7.69
CA ASP A 164 -3.01 19.30 -8.00
C ASP A 164 -3.36 19.46 -9.48
N THR A 165 -2.56 18.86 -10.37
CA THR A 165 -2.83 18.84 -11.80
C THR A 165 -4.14 18.13 -12.13
N GLN A 166 -4.43 16.98 -11.50
CA GLN A 166 -5.69 16.26 -11.67
C GLN A 166 -6.89 17.08 -11.19
N ALA A 167 -6.74 17.82 -10.08
CA ALA A 167 -7.79 18.66 -9.53
C ALA A 167 -8.24 19.77 -10.49
N THR A 168 -7.36 20.23 -11.40
CA THR A 168 -7.71 21.25 -12.40
C THR A 168 -8.74 20.81 -13.44
N ILE A 169 -9.03 19.50 -13.57
CA ILE A 169 -10.15 19.01 -14.39
C ILE A 169 -11.50 19.43 -13.80
N TYR A 170 -11.57 19.56 -12.48
CA TYR A 170 -12.76 19.94 -11.73
C TYR A 170 -12.76 21.45 -11.51
N ASP A 171 -12.87 22.21 -12.60
CA ASP A 171 -12.99 23.67 -12.62
C ASP A 171 -13.91 24.20 -11.48
N PRO A 172 -13.43 25.10 -10.60
CA PRO A 172 -14.22 25.67 -9.51
C PRO A 172 -15.48 26.41 -9.96
N ASP A 173 -15.60 26.85 -11.22
CA ASP A 173 -16.82 27.49 -11.74
C ASP A 173 -18.00 26.51 -11.95
N ARG A 174 -17.77 25.21 -11.78
CA ARG A 174 -18.81 24.15 -11.82
C ARG A 174 -19.10 23.50 -10.46
N LEU A 175 -18.68 24.11 -9.34
CA LEU A 175 -19.17 23.75 -8.01
C LEU A 175 -20.67 24.07 -7.92
N TYR A 176 -21.53 23.07 -8.08
CA TYR A 176 -22.93 23.19 -7.71
C TYR A 176 -23.01 23.65 -6.25
N ARG A 177 -23.45 24.88 -6.06
CA ARG A 177 -23.80 25.45 -4.77
C ARG A 177 -24.90 24.59 -4.16
N ILE A 178 -24.53 23.67 -3.27
CA ILE A 178 -25.49 23.00 -2.39
C ILE A 178 -26.09 24.12 -1.53
N THR A 179 -27.31 24.54 -1.88
CA THR A 179 -28.09 25.42 -1.02
C THR A 179 -28.23 24.76 0.34
N LYS A 180 -28.19 25.52 1.43
CA LYS A 180 -28.29 25.04 2.83
C LYS A 180 -29.29 23.89 3.06
N HIS A 181 -30.39 23.83 2.29
CA HIS A 181 -31.38 22.75 2.32
C HIS A 181 -30.92 21.37 1.80
N GLY A 182 -29.86 21.27 1.00
CA GLY A 182 -29.35 20.00 0.48
C GLY A 182 -28.36 19.28 1.41
N ALA A 183 -27.80 19.99 2.40
CA ALA A 183 -26.93 19.40 3.41
C ALA A 183 -27.71 18.55 4.43
N ASP A 184 -28.98 18.89 4.68
CA ASP A 184 -29.84 18.19 5.65
C ASP A 184 -30.43 16.88 5.10
N SER A 185 -30.24 16.57 3.81
CA SER A 185 -30.78 15.37 3.15
C SER A 185 -29.78 14.21 2.98
N ILE A 186 -28.55 14.34 3.46
CA ILE A 186 -27.55 13.25 3.46
C ILE A 186 -27.43 12.64 4.87
N VAL A 187 -28.56 12.21 5.43
CA VAL A 187 -28.57 11.29 6.56
C VAL A 187 -29.68 10.28 6.33
N SER A 188 -29.36 9.22 5.59
CA SER A 188 -29.85 7.86 5.89
C SER A 188 -29.25 6.88 4.90
N HIS A 189 -28.50 5.90 5.41
CA HIS A 189 -28.96 4.51 5.32
C HIS A 189 -28.20 3.63 6.31
N GLN A 190 -28.99 2.96 7.15
CA GLN A 190 -28.59 1.74 7.86
C GLN A 190 -28.37 0.62 6.84
N GLY A 191 -27.39 -0.25 7.09
CA GLY A 191 -27.17 -1.48 6.33
C GLY A 191 -26.29 -2.46 7.11
N HIS A 192 -26.75 -3.70 7.20
CA HIS A 192 -26.20 -4.82 7.98
C HIS A 192 -24.81 -5.30 7.51
N PRO A 193 -24.06 -6.04 8.37
CA PRO A 193 -22.80 -6.65 7.97
C PRO A 193 -23.04 -7.89 7.12
N LEU A 194 -22.37 -7.95 5.97
CA LEU A 194 -22.28 -9.10 5.08
C LEU A 194 -20.82 -9.27 4.72
N PHE A 195 -20.10 -10.25 5.29
CA PHE A 195 -18.96 -10.89 4.61
C PHE A 195 -18.78 -12.32 5.10
N SER A 196 -18.68 -13.24 4.12
CA SER A 196 -18.32 -14.63 4.31
C SER A 196 -16.81 -14.77 4.47
N SER A 197 -16.44 -15.59 5.43
CA SER A 197 -15.10 -16.08 5.72
C SER A 197 -14.55 -17.00 4.63
N SER A 198 -13.34 -16.73 4.18
CA SER A 198 -12.28 -17.75 4.01
C SER A 198 -10.99 -17.05 3.61
N GLU A 199 -9.86 -17.57 4.08
CA GLU A 199 -8.49 -17.23 3.69
C GLU A 199 -7.83 -16.06 4.45
N LEU A 200 -7.56 -16.30 5.73
CA LEU A 200 -6.37 -15.77 6.41
C LEU A 200 -6.08 -16.71 7.59
N HIS A 201 -5.24 -17.70 7.33
CA HIS A 201 -4.73 -18.60 8.35
C HIS A 201 -4.06 -17.78 9.46
N SER A 202 -4.54 -17.99 10.69
CA SER A 202 -4.17 -17.39 12.00
C SER A 202 -5.01 -16.23 12.58
N ILE A 203 -6.10 -15.77 11.93
CA ILE A 203 -7.02 -14.80 12.57
C ILE A 203 -7.76 -15.45 13.75
N LYS A 204 -7.35 -15.13 14.98
CA LYS A 204 -8.11 -15.45 16.20
C LYS A 204 -8.69 -14.18 16.84
N GLN A 205 -10.02 -14.11 16.74
CA GLN A 205 -10.99 -13.37 17.53
C GLN A 205 -11.09 -11.84 17.38
N HIS A 206 -12.32 -11.43 17.01
CA HIS A 206 -12.90 -10.13 17.30
C HIS A 206 -13.11 -10.01 18.82
N GLY A 207 -12.15 -9.42 19.54
CA GLY A 207 -12.24 -9.19 20.98
C GLY A 207 -12.57 -7.74 21.32
N ARG A 208 -13.47 -7.53 22.29
CA ARG A 208 -13.74 -6.22 22.89
C ARG A 208 -12.76 -6.05 24.06
N LEU A 209 -11.78 -5.15 23.94
CA LEU A 209 -10.86 -4.82 25.05
C LEU A 209 -11.66 -4.17 26.19
N THR A 210 -11.65 -4.77 27.38
CA THR A 210 -12.42 -4.26 28.54
C THR A 210 -11.83 -2.98 29.14
N ASP A 211 -12.73 -2.23 29.79
CA ASP A 211 -12.56 -0.95 30.49
C ASP A 211 -12.28 0.30 29.62
N ARG A 212 -11.03 0.57 29.20
CA ARG A 212 -10.65 1.84 28.54
C ARG A 212 -10.87 1.91 27.03
N PHE A 213 -11.04 0.76 26.37
CA PHE A 213 -11.09 0.64 24.91
C PHE A 213 -12.46 0.14 24.41
N GLN A 214 -13.51 0.34 25.21
CA GLN A 214 -14.86 -0.03 24.83
C GLN A 214 -15.22 0.67 23.51
N ASN A 215 -15.38 -0.13 22.44
CA ASN A 215 -15.70 0.24 21.05
C ASN A 215 -14.51 0.39 20.09
N LEU A 216 -13.27 0.14 20.52
CA LEU A 216 -12.14 0.08 19.59
C LEU A 216 -12.13 -1.27 18.86
N ARG A 217 -12.22 -1.24 17.53
CA ARG A 217 -11.96 -2.43 16.69
C ARG A 217 -10.44 -2.59 16.59
N ALA A 218 -9.96 -3.79 16.88
CA ALA A 218 -8.54 -4.08 16.88
C ALA A 218 -8.21 -5.27 15.98
N PHE A 219 -7.04 -5.20 15.35
CA PHE A 219 -6.39 -6.29 14.66
C PHE A 219 -5.34 -6.92 15.58
N VAL A 220 -5.30 -8.26 15.66
CA VAL A 220 -4.35 -9.00 16.49
C VAL A 220 -3.47 -9.85 15.59
N LYS A 221 -2.15 -9.62 15.66
CA LYS A 221 -1.14 -10.44 14.97
C LYS A 221 -0.54 -11.44 15.97
N ASP A 222 -0.61 -12.72 15.62
CA ASP A 222 -0.16 -13.85 16.43
C ASP A 222 1.25 -14.28 16.00
N TYR A 223 2.18 -14.37 16.96
CA TYR A 223 3.59 -14.70 16.74
C TYR A 223 3.99 -16.04 17.36
N ARG A 224 3.03 -16.92 17.68
CA ARG A 224 3.36 -18.24 18.25
C ARG A 224 4.28 -19.06 17.35
N ASP A 225 4.05 -19.02 16.05
CA ASP A 225 4.83 -19.78 15.07
C ASP A 225 6.09 -19.02 14.58
N ILE A 226 6.16 -17.71 14.83
CA ILE A 226 7.27 -16.83 14.42
C ILE A 226 7.77 -15.93 15.58
N PRO A 227 8.23 -16.53 16.70
CA PRO A 227 8.51 -15.79 17.93
C PRO A 227 9.73 -14.86 17.86
N LYS A 228 10.57 -14.99 16.82
CA LYS A 228 11.76 -14.13 16.62
C LYS A 228 11.37 -12.74 16.12
N GLN A 229 10.29 -12.65 15.35
CA GLN A 229 9.77 -11.41 14.76
C GLN A 229 9.01 -10.55 15.77
N PHE A 230 8.47 -11.16 16.83
CA PHE A 230 7.66 -10.47 17.83
C PHE A 230 8.37 -9.27 18.46
N HIS A 231 9.57 -9.47 19.02
CA HIS A 231 10.31 -8.40 19.67
C HIS A 231 10.71 -7.30 18.69
N HIS A 232 11.10 -7.70 17.49
CA HIS A 232 11.51 -6.76 16.45
C HIS A 232 10.36 -5.84 16.04
N GLU A 233 9.19 -6.39 15.70
CA GLU A 233 8.04 -5.57 15.34
C GLU A 233 7.56 -4.72 16.52
N LEU A 234 7.58 -5.25 17.74
CA LEU A 234 7.23 -4.48 18.94
C LEU A 234 8.16 -3.27 19.14
N ASP A 235 9.48 -3.47 19.00
CA ASP A 235 10.47 -2.40 19.14
C ASP A 235 10.30 -1.33 18.05
N MET A 236 10.02 -1.74 16.82
CA MET A 236 9.73 -0.83 15.71
C MET A 236 8.46 -0.01 15.99
N MET A 237 7.37 -0.66 16.37
CA MET A 237 6.09 0.03 16.64
C MET A 237 6.17 0.99 17.83
N CYS A 238 6.94 0.66 18.86
CA CYS A 238 7.16 1.58 19.98
C CYS A 238 8.00 2.80 19.59
N SER A 239 8.85 2.67 18.56
CA SER A 239 9.81 3.69 18.16
C SER A 239 9.29 4.63 17.07
N PHE A 240 8.24 4.24 16.33
CA PHE A 240 7.78 4.96 15.16
C PHE A 240 6.26 5.18 15.20
N GLN A 241 5.87 6.45 15.29
CA GLN A 241 4.48 6.89 15.17
C GLN A 241 4.37 7.81 13.97
N HIS A 242 3.48 7.47 13.05
CA HIS A 242 3.21 8.26 11.85
C HIS A 242 1.75 8.11 11.46
N GLU A 243 1.16 9.14 10.85
CA GLU A 243 -0.25 9.13 10.45
C GLU A 243 -0.57 8.02 9.43
N ASN A 244 0.40 7.67 8.59
CA ASN A 244 0.29 6.61 7.59
C ASN A 244 0.94 5.27 8.01
N ILE A 245 1.21 5.08 9.30
CA ILE A 245 1.56 3.77 9.88
C ILE A 245 0.40 3.32 10.78
N ILE A 246 0.04 2.04 10.73
CA ILE A 246 -1.09 1.53 11.51
C ILE A 246 -0.87 1.76 13.02
N PRO A 247 -1.81 2.39 13.74
CA PRO A 247 -1.61 2.66 15.16
C PRO A 247 -1.50 1.38 15.98
N PHE A 248 -0.46 1.32 16.80
CA PHE A 248 -0.25 0.26 17.79
C PHE A 248 -1.05 0.55 19.07
N ILE A 249 -1.81 -0.44 19.54
CA ILE A 249 -2.63 -0.35 20.76
C ILE A 249 -1.89 -0.96 21.95
N GLY A 250 -1.27 -2.13 21.76
CA GLY A 250 -0.66 -2.86 22.86
C GLY A 250 -0.13 -4.24 22.45
N TYR A 251 0.39 -4.99 23.42
CA TYR A 251 0.91 -6.33 23.20
C TYR A 251 0.59 -7.27 24.36
N CYS A 252 0.57 -8.57 24.08
CA CYS A 252 0.53 -9.63 25.08
C CYS A 252 1.80 -10.47 24.94
N LYS A 253 2.51 -10.67 26.05
CA LYS A 253 3.72 -11.49 26.14
C LYS A 253 3.63 -12.39 27.37
N GLU A 254 3.02 -13.55 27.20
CA GLU A 254 2.98 -14.63 28.17
C GLU A 254 3.88 -15.79 27.71
N SER A 255 3.98 -16.86 28.51
CA SER A 255 4.90 -17.97 28.26
C SER A 255 4.73 -18.62 26.89
N VAL A 256 3.49 -18.74 26.42
CA VAL A 256 3.13 -19.31 25.10
C VAL A 256 2.41 -18.32 24.18
N GLU A 257 1.81 -17.27 24.71
CA GLU A 257 1.07 -16.28 23.92
C GLU A 257 1.94 -15.06 23.63
N LYS A 258 2.13 -14.74 22.34
CA LYS A 258 2.83 -13.55 21.86
C LYS A 258 1.99 -12.89 20.79
N ASN A 259 1.33 -11.79 21.16
CA ASN A 259 0.40 -11.11 20.29
C ASN A 259 0.68 -9.61 20.28
N ILE A 260 0.57 -8.97 19.11
CA ILE A 260 0.59 -7.51 18.96
C ILE A 260 -0.79 -7.06 18.50
N VAL A 261 -1.31 -6.00 19.12
CA VAL A 261 -2.65 -5.46 18.91
C VAL A 261 -2.54 -4.08 18.26
N PHE A 262 -3.22 -3.91 17.14
CA PHE A 262 -3.25 -2.70 16.32
C PHE A 262 -4.68 -2.21 16.15
N GLU A 263 -4.84 -0.93 15.79
CA GLU A 263 -6.13 -0.44 15.31
C GLU A 263 -6.57 -1.19 14.05
N TYR A 264 -7.87 -1.40 13.93
CA TYR A 264 -8.45 -2.10 12.79
C TYR A 264 -8.78 -1.11 11.67
N ALA A 265 -8.09 -1.24 10.54
CA ALA A 265 -8.39 -0.51 9.32
C ALA A 265 -9.70 -1.04 8.69
N THR A 266 -10.77 -0.24 8.74
CA THR A 266 -12.13 -0.73 8.42
C THR A 266 -12.35 -1.12 6.97
N ASN A 267 -11.58 -0.54 6.05
CA ASN A 267 -11.69 -0.81 4.62
C ASN A 267 -10.72 -1.92 4.17
N GLY A 268 -10.02 -2.61 5.08
CA GLY A 268 -9.16 -3.74 4.73
C GLY A 268 -7.86 -3.34 4.04
N ASN A 269 -7.27 -4.24 3.25
CA ASN A 269 -5.99 -4.02 2.55
C ASN A 269 -6.18 -3.69 1.07
N LEU A 270 -5.18 -3.07 0.46
CA LEU A 270 -5.25 -2.63 -0.93
C LEU A 270 -5.34 -3.80 -1.92
N THR A 271 -4.74 -4.95 -1.65
CA THR A 271 -4.87 -6.17 -2.47
C THR A 271 -6.34 -6.56 -2.67
N SER A 272 -7.13 -6.64 -1.58
CA SER A 272 -8.55 -6.97 -1.64
C SER A 272 -9.39 -5.91 -2.37
N HIS A 273 -8.94 -4.66 -2.39
CA HIS A 273 -9.55 -3.65 -3.25
C HIS A 273 -9.24 -3.95 -4.71
N ILE A 274 -7.97 -4.17 -5.07
CA ILE A 274 -7.53 -4.44 -6.46
C ILE A 274 -8.18 -5.70 -7.04
N GLU A 275 -8.27 -6.78 -6.27
CA GLU A 275 -8.92 -8.04 -6.68
C GLU A 275 -10.42 -7.87 -6.95
N SER A 276 -11.08 -7.01 -6.16
CA SER A 276 -12.50 -6.75 -6.31
C SER A 276 -12.74 -5.67 -7.35
N ARG A 277 -13.24 -6.10 -8.51
CA ARG A 277 -13.69 -5.20 -9.57
C ARG A 277 -14.68 -4.14 -9.07
N GLU A 278 -15.59 -4.51 -8.17
CA GLU A 278 -16.57 -3.58 -7.59
C GLU A 278 -15.88 -2.51 -6.75
N ASN A 279 -14.92 -2.91 -5.91
CA ASN A 279 -14.17 -1.97 -5.07
C ASN A 279 -13.30 -1.04 -5.92
N MET A 280 -12.54 -1.55 -6.90
CA MET A 280 -11.72 -0.70 -7.78
C MET A 280 -12.54 0.27 -8.62
N CYS A 281 -13.74 -0.12 -9.05
CA CYS A 281 -14.66 0.79 -9.75
C CYS A 281 -15.11 1.96 -8.85
N ALA A 282 -15.11 1.77 -7.53
CA ALA A 282 -15.53 2.78 -6.57
C ALA A 282 -14.40 3.75 -6.20
N ILE A 283 -13.14 3.40 -6.45
CA ILE A 283 -11.99 4.27 -6.17
C ILE A 283 -11.62 5.09 -7.41
N THR A 284 -11.88 6.39 -7.32
CA THR A 284 -11.52 7.40 -8.31
C THR A 284 -10.00 7.49 -8.54
N TRP A 285 -9.56 8.03 -9.67
CA TRP A 285 -8.15 8.31 -9.92
C TRP A 285 -7.57 9.28 -8.88
N ALA A 286 -8.31 10.33 -8.52
CA ALA A 286 -7.91 11.24 -7.44
C ALA A 286 -7.74 10.52 -6.09
N GLN A 287 -8.61 9.57 -5.75
CA GLN A 287 -8.45 8.76 -4.53
C GLN A 287 -7.24 7.82 -4.63
N ARG A 288 -6.97 7.21 -5.79
CA ARG A 288 -5.76 6.40 -6.00
C ARG A 288 -4.50 7.23 -5.79
N LEU A 289 -4.45 8.45 -6.32
CA LEU A 289 -3.35 9.39 -6.09
C LEU A 289 -3.17 9.75 -4.61
N ASN A 290 -4.28 9.98 -3.87
CA ASN A 290 -4.22 10.21 -2.43
C ASN A 290 -3.71 8.99 -1.65
N ILE A 291 -4.11 7.78 -2.04
CA ILE A 291 -3.59 6.53 -1.46
C ILE A 291 -2.08 6.41 -1.74
N CYS A 292 -1.62 6.67 -2.96
CA CYS A 292 -0.19 6.72 -3.28
C CYS A 292 0.55 7.75 -2.41
N LEU A 293 0.01 8.96 -2.29
CA LEU A 293 0.63 10.05 -1.54
C LEU A 293 0.74 9.73 -0.04
N GLY A 294 -0.34 9.23 0.57
CA GLY A 294 -0.31 8.83 1.97
C GLY A 294 0.63 7.65 2.22
N ALA A 295 0.67 6.66 1.32
CA ALA A 295 1.61 5.55 1.44
C ALA A 295 3.06 6.05 1.33
N ALA A 296 3.36 6.96 0.39
CA ALA A 296 4.69 7.56 0.28
C ALA A 296 5.10 8.34 1.54
N ARG A 297 4.17 9.04 2.19
CA ARG A 297 4.44 9.72 3.47
C ARG A 297 4.74 8.75 4.62
N GLY A 298 4.25 7.51 4.54
CA GLY A 298 4.52 6.46 5.51
C GLY A 298 5.89 5.79 5.39
N LEU A 299 6.62 6.04 4.30
CA LEU A 299 7.98 5.54 4.02
C LEU A 299 9.05 6.53 4.50
#